data_AF-A0AAV5TLG3-F1
#
_entry.id   AF-A0AAV5TLG3-F1
#
_cell.length_a   1.000
_cell.length_b   1.000
_cell.length_c   1.000
_cell.angle_alpha   90.00
_cell.angle_beta   90.00
_cell.angle_gamma   90.00
#
_symmetry.space_group_name_H-M   'P 1'
#
loop_
_entity.id
_entity.type
_entity.pdbx_description
1 polymer ?
#
loop_
_entity_poly.entity_id
_entity_poly.type
_entity_poly.pdbx_seq_one_letter_code
_entity_poly.pdbx_strand_id
1 'polypeptide(L)'
;SSALAMDAMAKLREELARKRKAADDVATVVGDKQMIRRADIIAKEEKEYMEKQALKKQKQKEEDDATQASSSSHSMADVADDETITRAEVIRRLRLRGQPIFLFGETETDARRRLIQHEFDQPEANEGWNNDLVSAMRDVDDELLKAGCDRGGANGKRKFDVQMNKAILEEWDTIEKAAIILGASDELQDVYRIVIR
;
A
#
# COMPACT_ATOMS: atom_id res chain seq x y z
N SER A 1 22.04 46.18 -22.35
CA SER A 1 22.87 45.65 -21.25
C SER A 1 22.55 46.32 -19.90
N SER A 2 22.47 47.66 -19.81
CA SER A 2 22.20 48.35 -18.52
C SER A 2 20.81 48.10 -17.91
N ALA A 3 19.75 47.93 -18.72
CA ALA A 3 18.40 47.69 -18.23
C ALA A 3 18.25 46.33 -17.51
N LEU A 4 18.89 45.28 -18.02
CA LEU A 4 18.92 43.95 -17.39
C LEU A 4 19.68 43.97 -16.04
N ALA A 5 20.75 44.78 -15.95
CA ALA A 5 21.49 44.95 -14.71
C ALA A 5 20.68 45.70 -13.63
N MET A 6 19.85 46.67 -14.03
CA MET A 6 18.95 47.38 -13.11
C MET A 6 17.81 46.49 -12.59
N ASP A 7 17.23 45.65 -13.45
CA ASP A 7 16.19 44.69 -13.06
C ASP A 7 16.72 43.60 -12.11
N ALA A 8 17.93 43.09 -12.37
CA ALA A 8 18.62 42.16 -11.46
C ALA A 8 18.91 42.81 -10.09
N MET A 9 19.32 44.09 -10.06
CA MET A 9 19.57 44.81 -8.82
C MET A 9 18.28 45.09 -8.04
N ALA A 10 17.16 45.35 -8.74
CA ALA A 10 15.85 45.53 -8.12
C ALA A 10 15.36 44.23 -7.45
N LYS A 11 15.45 43.10 -8.16
CA LYS A 11 15.14 41.76 -7.62
C LYS A 11 16.01 41.40 -6.41
N LEU A 12 17.30 41.74 -6.45
CA LEU A 12 18.21 41.52 -5.31
C LEU A 12 17.80 42.35 -4.09
N ARG A 13 17.44 43.62 -4.29
CA ARG A 13 16.98 44.51 -3.20
C ARG A 13 15.66 44.03 -2.61
N GLU A 14 14.76 43.53 -3.43
CA GLU A 14 13.50 42.94 -3.00
C GLU A 14 13.73 41.67 -2.15
N GLU A 15 14.58 40.76 -2.61
CA GLU A 15 14.98 39.56 -1.86
C GLU A 15 15.66 39.92 -0.53
N LEU A 16 16.55 40.92 -0.51
CA LEU A 16 17.19 41.41 0.71
C LEU A 16 16.18 42.03 1.68
N ALA A 17 15.20 42.79 1.18
CA ALA A 17 14.14 43.37 2.01
C ALA A 17 13.23 42.28 2.59
N ARG A 18 12.92 41.25 1.81
CA ARG A 18 12.14 40.09 2.25
C ARG A 18 12.85 39.31 3.36
N LYS A 19 14.16 39.06 3.19
CA LYS A 19 14.98 38.37 4.20
C LYS A 19 15.18 39.20 5.47
N ARG A 20 15.28 40.52 5.35
CA ARG A 20 15.32 41.43 6.52
C ARG A 20 14.03 41.36 7.34
N LYS A 21 12.87 41.46 6.68
CA LYS A 21 11.57 41.31 7.37
C LYS A 21 11.44 39.96 8.08
N ALA A 22 11.83 38.88 7.42
CA ALA A 22 11.81 37.55 8.03
C ALA A 22 12.73 37.42 9.25
N ALA A 23 13.88 38.11 9.25
CA ALA A 23 14.78 38.15 10.39
C ALA A 23 14.24 39.05 11.52
N ASP A 24 13.62 40.18 11.20
CA ASP A 24 12.99 41.09 12.16
C ASP A 24 11.80 40.42 12.87
N ASP A 25 11.03 39.58 12.17
CA ASP A 25 9.90 38.83 12.75
C ASP A 25 10.33 37.76 13.77
N VAL A 26 11.60 37.37 13.79
CA VAL A 26 12.15 36.33 14.69
C VAL A 26 13.10 36.94 15.73
N ALA A 27 13.65 38.13 15.44
CA ALA A 27 14.52 38.83 16.35
C ALA A 27 13.73 39.34 17.57
N THR A 28 14.22 38.99 18.75
CA THR A 28 13.76 39.59 20.01
C THR A 28 14.78 40.63 20.46
N VAL A 29 14.29 41.81 20.85
CA VAL A 29 15.16 42.87 21.36
C VAL A 29 15.42 42.60 22.84
N VAL A 30 16.65 42.20 23.17
CA VAL A 30 17.09 42.02 24.57
C VAL A 30 18.07 43.17 24.87
N GLY A 31 17.56 44.23 25.49
CA GLY A 31 18.32 45.48 25.70
C GLY A 31 18.52 46.25 24.39
N ASP A 32 19.74 46.74 24.13
CA ASP A 32 20.06 47.59 22.95
C ASP A 32 20.50 46.78 21.71
N LYS A 33 20.44 45.44 21.76
CA LYS A 33 20.90 44.56 20.67
C LYS A 33 19.77 43.66 20.19
N GLN A 34 19.60 43.60 18.87
CA GLN A 34 18.73 42.59 18.25
C GLN A 34 19.38 41.22 18.37
N MET A 35 18.71 40.29 19.03
CA MET A 35 19.17 38.93 19.23
C MET A 35 18.16 37.95 18.64
N ILE A 36 18.66 36.94 17.95
CA ILE A 36 17.85 35.82 17.48
C ILE A 36 18.15 34.65 18.41
N ARG A 37 17.21 34.31 19.29
CA ARG A 37 17.35 33.14 20.15
C ARG A 37 16.87 31.91 19.39
N ARG A 38 17.62 30.81 19.51
CA ARG A 38 17.27 29.53 18.89
C ARG A 38 15.88 29.02 19.34
N ALA A 39 15.49 29.31 20.58
CA ALA A 39 14.17 28.98 21.09
C ALA A 39 13.03 29.71 20.33
N ASP A 40 13.24 30.98 19.97
CA ASP A 40 12.25 31.79 19.26
C ASP A 40 12.09 31.31 17.80
N ILE A 41 13.19 30.85 17.16
CA ILE A 41 13.16 30.20 15.84
C ILE A 41 12.35 28.90 15.89
N ILE A 42 12.70 27.99 16.81
CA ILE A 42 12.06 26.68 16.93
C ILE A 42 10.56 26.83 17.20
N ALA A 43 10.17 27.76 18.08
CA ALA A 43 8.77 28.01 18.39
C ALA A 43 7.96 28.52 17.18
N LYS A 44 8.59 29.27 16.27
CA LYS A 44 7.94 29.72 15.02
C LYS A 44 7.80 28.58 14.02
N GLU A 45 8.85 27.77 13.86
CA GLU A 45 8.82 26.58 13.00
C GLU A 45 7.78 25.55 13.47
N GLU A 46 7.68 25.31 14.78
CA GLU A 46 6.68 24.41 15.36
C GLU A 46 5.25 24.92 15.12
N LYS A 47 5.00 26.23 15.28
CA LYS A 47 3.69 26.82 14.98
C LYS A 47 3.33 26.69 13.51
N GLU A 48 4.24 27.03 12.61
CA GLU A 48 4.03 26.87 11.17
C GLU A 48 3.80 25.41 10.78
N TYR A 49 4.51 24.47 11.43
CA TYR A 49 4.30 23.04 11.24
C TYR A 49 2.90 22.61 11.70
N MET A 50 2.48 23.02 12.89
CA MET A 50 1.16 22.71 13.45
C MET A 50 0.04 23.30 12.59
N GLU A 51 0.19 24.54 12.11
CA GLU A 51 -0.76 25.17 11.19
C GLU A 51 -0.83 24.42 9.85
N LYS A 52 0.32 24.08 9.24
CA LYS A 52 0.36 23.29 8.00
C LYS A 52 -0.29 21.92 8.17
N GLN A 53 -0.06 21.25 9.30
CA GLN A 53 -0.70 19.97 9.61
C GLN A 53 -2.20 20.13 9.83
N ALA A 54 -2.64 21.19 10.52
CA ALA A 54 -4.06 21.48 10.71
C ALA A 54 -4.76 21.78 9.38
N LEU A 55 -4.15 22.57 8.49
CA LEU A 55 -4.67 22.83 7.14
C LEU A 55 -4.71 21.56 6.30
N LYS A 56 -3.68 20.71 6.38
CA LYS A 56 -3.67 19.41 5.68
C LYS A 56 -4.81 18.51 6.16
N LYS A 57 -5.06 18.48 7.47
CA LYS A 57 -6.15 17.72 8.09
C LYS A 57 -7.55 18.29 7.75
N GLN A 58 -7.68 19.61 7.62
CA GLN A 58 -8.91 20.25 7.15
C GLN A 58 -9.15 19.97 5.67
N LYS A 59 -8.12 20.06 4.84
CA LYS A 59 -8.20 19.75 3.41
C LYS A 59 -8.54 18.28 3.16
N GLN A 60 -7.95 17.37 3.94
CA GLN A 60 -8.33 15.95 3.93
C GLN A 60 -9.79 15.77 4.36
N LYS A 61 -10.27 16.47 5.39
CA LYS A 61 -11.70 16.42 5.78
C LYS A 61 -12.66 16.94 4.71
N GLU A 62 -12.27 17.95 3.93
CA GLU A 62 -13.08 18.45 2.82
C GLU A 62 -13.04 17.53 1.59
N GLU A 63 -11.94 16.80 1.36
CA GLU A 63 -11.82 15.79 0.30
C GLU A 63 -12.46 14.43 0.69
N ASP A 64 -12.53 14.10 1.99
CA ASP A 64 -13.14 12.88 2.53
C ASP A 64 -14.68 12.92 2.57
N ASP A 65 -15.32 14.10 2.48
CA ASP A 65 -16.79 14.21 2.36
C ASP A 65 -17.29 13.88 0.92
N ALA A 66 -16.40 13.95 -0.07
CA ALA A 66 -16.66 13.51 -1.44
C ALA A 66 -16.14 12.09 -1.75
N THR A 67 -15.31 11.53 -0.88
CA THR A 67 -14.67 10.22 -1.08
C THR A 67 -14.42 9.56 0.27
N GLN A 68 -15.50 9.11 0.92
CA GLN A 68 -15.34 8.20 2.05
C GLN A 68 -14.62 6.93 1.58
N ALA A 69 -13.65 6.52 2.40
CA ALA A 69 -12.88 5.27 2.34
C ALA A 69 -11.65 5.28 1.41
N SER A 70 -10.54 5.84 1.89
CA SER A 70 -9.27 5.09 1.96
C SER A 70 -8.12 5.95 2.50
N SER A 71 -7.29 5.33 3.34
CA SER A 71 -5.92 5.75 3.69
C SER A 71 -5.72 6.76 4.84
N SER A 72 -6.09 6.36 6.05
CA SER A 72 -5.42 6.89 7.26
C SER A 72 -4.10 6.16 7.48
N SER A 73 -2.97 6.83 7.21
CA SER A 73 -1.63 6.33 7.51
C SER A 73 -0.99 7.16 8.63
N HIS A 74 -0.53 6.43 9.65
CA HIS A 74 0.56 6.81 10.55
C HIS A 74 0.28 7.84 11.67
N SER A 75 -0.55 7.46 12.63
CA SER A 75 -0.42 7.91 14.02
C SER A 75 -0.16 6.69 14.91
N MET A 76 1.04 6.63 15.51
CA MET A 76 1.42 5.69 16.58
C MET A 76 0.68 6.01 17.90
N ALA A 77 -0.63 6.26 17.83
CA ALA A 77 -1.46 6.72 18.94
C ALA A 77 -2.93 6.44 18.63
N ASP A 78 -3.25 5.18 18.33
CA ASP A 78 -4.43 4.49 18.81
C ASP A 78 -4.23 3.03 18.40
N VAL A 79 -3.41 2.27 19.15
CA VAL A 79 -3.55 0.82 19.11
C VAL A 79 -4.93 0.61 19.71
N ALA A 80 -5.91 0.46 18.82
CA ALA A 80 -7.29 0.19 19.17
C ALA A 80 -7.26 -0.77 20.36
N ASP A 81 -7.87 -0.35 21.47
CA ASP A 81 -8.07 -1.22 22.63
C ASP A 81 -8.92 -2.40 22.14
N ASP A 82 -8.25 -3.41 21.58
CA ASP A 82 -8.79 -4.73 21.35
C ASP A 82 -8.90 -5.38 22.73
N GLU A 83 -9.84 -4.89 23.54
CA GLU A 83 -10.33 -5.53 24.76
C GLU A 83 -10.87 -6.95 24.48
N THR A 84 -10.93 -7.34 23.22
CA THR A 84 -11.36 -8.65 22.74
C THR A 84 -10.40 -9.78 23.12
N ILE A 85 -9.10 -9.50 23.31
CA ILE A 85 -8.12 -10.54 23.64
C ILE A 85 -8.08 -10.79 25.15
N THR A 86 -8.62 -11.95 25.56
CA THR A 86 -8.57 -12.38 26.96
C THR A 86 -7.13 -12.58 27.46
N ARG A 87 -6.89 -12.36 28.75
CA ARG A 87 -5.56 -12.57 29.37
C ARG A 87 -4.95 -13.93 29.07
N ALA A 88 -5.76 -14.99 29.07
CA ALA A 88 -5.29 -16.34 28.79
C ALA A 88 -4.68 -16.46 27.39
N GLU A 89 -5.31 -15.80 26.41
CA GLU A 89 -4.86 -15.80 25.03
C GLU A 89 -3.56 -14.99 24.86
N VAL A 90 -3.44 -13.87 25.56
CA VAL A 90 -2.20 -13.07 25.59
C VAL A 90 -1.03 -13.91 26.08
N ILE A 91 -1.23 -14.63 27.19
CA ILE A 91 -0.21 -15.52 27.77
C ILE A 91 0.14 -16.64 26.79
N ARG A 92 -0.85 -17.26 26.16
CA ARG A 92 -0.65 -18.34 25.19
C ARG A 92 0.20 -17.86 24.01
N ARG A 93 -0.15 -16.73 23.41
CA ARG A 93 0.53 -16.15 22.25
C ARG A 93 1.95 -15.68 22.58
N LEU A 94 2.15 -15.00 23.72
CA LEU A 94 3.49 -14.61 24.17
C LEU A 94 4.39 -15.83 24.40
N ARG A 95 3.86 -16.91 24.99
CA ARG A 95 4.61 -18.17 25.19
C ARG A 95 4.95 -18.87 23.89
N LEU A 96 4.01 -18.94 22.94
CA LEU A 96 4.26 -19.52 21.61
C LEU A 96 5.40 -18.80 20.89
N ARG A 97 5.48 -17.48 21.06
CA ARG A 97 6.55 -16.63 20.53
C ARG A 97 7.82 -16.59 21.39
N GLY A 98 7.87 -17.33 22.49
CA GLY A 98 9.01 -17.32 23.41
C GLY A 98 9.25 -16.00 24.15
N GLN A 99 8.26 -15.10 24.19
CA GLN A 99 8.36 -13.80 24.85
C GLN A 99 7.96 -13.86 26.33
N PRO A 100 8.55 -13.01 27.20
CA PRO A 100 8.14 -12.91 28.60
C PRO A 100 6.66 -12.55 28.74
N ILE A 101 5.97 -13.21 29.67
CA ILE A 101 4.52 -13.03 29.91
C ILE A 101 4.22 -11.66 30.52
N PHE A 102 5.11 -11.16 31.37
CA PHE A 102 4.95 -9.91 32.11
C PHE A 102 6.32 -9.34 32.46
N LEU A 103 6.51 -8.05 32.21
CA LEU A 103 7.68 -7.29 32.65
C LEU A 103 7.43 -6.62 33.99
N PHE A 104 8.50 -6.24 34.69
CA PHE A 104 8.38 -5.54 35.96
C PHE A 104 7.76 -4.15 35.77
N GLY A 105 6.69 -3.85 36.52
CA GLY A 105 5.95 -2.59 36.40
C GLY A 105 5.05 -2.48 35.17
N GLU A 106 4.93 -3.54 34.36
CA GLU A 106 3.99 -3.61 33.25
C GLU A 106 2.55 -3.76 33.80
N THR A 107 1.55 -3.27 33.07
CA THR A 107 0.13 -3.57 33.33
C THR A 107 -0.41 -4.59 32.32
N GLU A 108 -1.59 -5.15 32.54
CA GLU A 108 -2.16 -6.12 31.60
C GLU A 108 -2.40 -5.54 30.20
N THR A 109 -2.81 -4.27 30.14
CA THR A 109 -2.99 -3.53 28.89
C THR A 109 -1.65 -3.35 28.17
N ASP A 110 -0.57 -3.09 28.90
CA ASP A 110 0.77 -2.95 28.31
C ASP A 110 1.29 -4.27 27.74
N ALA A 111 1.08 -5.39 28.45
CA ALA A 111 1.43 -6.72 27.94
C ALA A 111 0.66 -7.07 26.65
N ARG A 112 -0.60 -6.61 26.52
CA ARG A 112 -1.39 -6.73 25.28
C ARG A 112 -0.82 -5.88 24.16
N ARG A 113 -0.54 -4.60 24.41
CA ARG A 113 0.08 -3.70 23.40
C ARG A 113 1.39 -4.26 22.90
N ARG A 114 2.23 -4.77 23.80
CA ARG A 114 3.49 -5.42 23.44
C ARG A 114 3.28 -6.66 22.59
N LEU A 115 2.29 -7.50 22.92
CA LEU A 115 1.94 -8.64 22.08
C LEU A 115 1.53 -8.20 20.66
N ILE A 116 0.67 -7.19 20.53
CA ILE A 116 0.23 -6.66 19.24
C ILE A 116 1.42 -6.11 18.44
N GLN A 117 2.32 -5.38 19.10
CA GLN A 117 3.55 -4.89 18.48
C GLN A 117 4.42 -6.04 17.95
N HIS A 118 4.59 -7.11 18.73
CA HIS A 118 5.31 -8.29 18.27
C HIS A 118 4.62 -9.01 17.10
N GLU A 119 3.28 -9.06 17.08
CA GLU A 119 2.51 -9.61 15.96
C GLU A 119 2.66 -8.79 14.69
N PHE A 120 2.76 -7.46 14.82
CA PHE A 120 3.00 -6.56 13.70
C PHE A 120 4.43 -6.70 13.15
N ASP A 121 5.43 -6.73 14.03
CA ASP A 121 6.84 -6.79 13.64
C ASP A 121 7.23 -8.16 13.09
N GLN A 122 6.64 -9.23 13.62
CA GLN A 122 6.92 -10.61 13.25
C GLN A 122 5.60 -11.35 12.98
N PRO A 123 4.97 -11.11 11.81
CA PRO A 123 3.85 -11.92 11.40
C PRO A 123 4.31 -13.38 11.33
N GLU A 124 3.50 -14.31 11.83
CA GLU A 124 3.78 -15.74 11.74
C GLU A 124 4.04 -16.07 10.26
N ALA A 125 5.16 -16.73 9.96
CA ALA A 125 5.59 -16.99 8.57
C ALA A 125 4.54 -17.76 7.73
N ASN A 126 3.52 -18.34 8.37
CA ASN A 126 2.40 -19.02 7.73
C ASN A 126 1.20 -18.12 7.37
N GLU A 127 1.12 -16.90 7.92
CA GLU A 127 0.22 -15.85 7.48
C GLU A 127 1.08 -14.85 6.72
N GLY A 128 1.53 -15.30 5.55
CA GLY A 128 2.35 -14.50 4.68
C GLY A 128 1.76 -13.12 4.49
N TRP A 129 2.64 -12.16 4.21
CA TRP A 129 2.31 -10.93 3.50
C TRP A 129 1.57 -11.26 2.18
N ASN A 130 0.33 -11.73 2.27
CA ASN A 130 -0.67 -11.51 1.26
C ASN A 130 -0.90 -10.02 1.34
N ASN A 131 0.00 -9.30 0.68
CA ASN A 131 -0.03 -7.87 0.53
C ASN A 131 -1.46 -7.52 0.17
N ASP A 132 -2.13 -6.76 1.03
CA ASP A 132 -3.54 -6.41 0.87
C ASP A 132 -3.78 -5.77 -0.51
N LEU A 133 -2.76 -5.07 -1.04
CA LEU A 133 -2.73 -4.58 -2.43
C LEU A 133 -2.74 -5.71 -3.47
N VAL A 134 -1.95 -6.77 -3.27
CA VAL A 134 -1.92 -7.94 -4.18
C VAL A 134 -3.24 -8.72 -4.11
N SER A 135 -3.86 -8.80 -2.94
CA SER A 135 -5.19 -9.39 -2.80
C SER A 135 -6.24 -8.55 -3.54
N ALA A 136 -6.25 -7.23 -3.33
CA ALA A 136 -7.15 -6.32 -4.02
C ALA A 136 -6.96 -6.33 -5.54
N MET A 137 -5.72 -6.44 -6.03
CA MET A 137 -5.45 -6.59 -7.47
C MET A 137 -6.03 -7.90 -8.03
N ARG A 138 -5.91 -9.01 -7.28
CA ARG A 138 -6.51 -10.29 -7.68
C ARG A 138 -8.04 -10.22 -7.72
N ASP A 139 -8.66 -9.56 -6.75
CA ASP A 139 -10.11 -9.39 -6.71
C ASP A 139 -10.62 -8.60 -7.93
N VAL A 140 -9.91 -7.54 -8.33
CA VAL A 140 -10.21 -6.76 -9.55
C VAL A 140 -10.03 -7.59 -10.82
N ASP A 141 -8.96 -8.39 -10.91
CA ASP A 141 -8.72 -9.28 -12.05
C ASP A 141 -9.80 -10.37 -12.14
N ASP A 142 -10.23 -10.94 -11.01
CA ASP A 142 -11.31 -11.93 -10.94
C ASP A 142 -12.66 -11.33 -11.33
N GLU A 143 -12.96 -10.10 -10.91
CA GLU A 143 -14.16 -9.38 -11.34
C GLU A 143 -14.14 -9.11 -12.85
N LEU A 144 -12.99 -8.74 -13.41
CA LEU A 144 -12.82 -8.53 -14.85
C LEU A 144 -13.02 -9.82 -15.64
N LEU A 145 -12.43 -10.94 -15.20
CA LEU A 145 -12.60 -12.26 -15.82
C LEU A 145 -14.04 -12.73 -15.75
N LYS A 146 -14.67 -12.61 -14.58
CA LYS A 146 -16.08 -12.95 -14.37
C LYS A 146 -16.99 -12.09 -15.24
N ALA A 147 -16.77 -10.78 -15.31
CA ALA A 147 -17.50 -9.89 -16.20
C ALA A 147 -17.23 -10.17 -17.69
N GLY A 148 -16.11 -10.80 -18.04
CA GLY A 148 -15.82 -11.31 -19.38
C GLY A 148 -16.59 -12.59 -19.70
N CYS A 149 -16.66 -13.53 -18.75
CA CYS A 149 -17.43 -14.77 -18.86
C CYS A 149 -18.94 -14.51 -18.87
N ASP A 150 -19.45 -13.68 -17.97
CA ASP A 150 -20.88 -13.38 -17.83
C ASP A 150 -21.41 -12.57 -19.03
N ARG A 151 -20.58 -11.67 -19.60
CA ARG A 151 -20.91 -10.99 -20.87
C ARG A 151 -20.84 -11.90 -22.10
N GLY A 152 -20.37 -13.14 -21.96
CA GLY A 152 -20.44 -14.20 -22.97
C GLY A 152 -21.70 -15.06 -22.88
N GLY A 153 -22.53 -14.89 -21.84
CA GLY A 153 -23.60 -15.83 -21.49
C GLY A 153 -24.94 -15.69 -22.21
N ALA A 154 -25.15 -14.70 -23.08
CA ALA A 154 -26.47 -14.48 -23.69
C ALA A 154 -26.50 -14.30 -25.22
N ASN A 155 -25.35 -14.32 -25.92
CA ASN A 155 -25.36 -14.34 -27.38
C ASN A 155 -24.01 -14.80 -27.97
N GLY A 156 -23.84 -16.12 -28.05
CA GLY A 156 -23.35 -16.85 -29.23
C GLY A 156 -22.05 -16.49 -29.97
N LYS A 157 -21.22 -15.53 -29.54
CA LYS A 157 -19.88 -15.30 -30.12
C LYS A 157 -18.90 -14.84 -29.05
N ARG A 158 -17.99 -15.74 -28.66
CA ARG A 158 -16.84 -15.39 -27.82
C ARG A 158 -15.99 -14.37 -28.57
N LYS A 159 -15.74 -13.19 -27.99
CA LYS A 159 -15.01 -12.09 -28.65
C LYS A 159 -13.53 -12.41 -28.90
N PHE A 160 -13.05 -13.49 -28.26
CA PHE A 160 -11.70 -14.04 -28.39
C PHE A 160 -11.70 -15.43 -29.05
N ASP A 161 -12.79 -15.85 -29.70
CA ASP A 161 -12.71 -17.01 -30.58
C ASP A 161 -11.92 -16.62 -31.83
N VAL A 162 -10.68 -17.07 -31.91
CA VAL A 162 -9.95 -17.10 -33.17
C VAL A 162 -10.71 -18.05 -34.08
N GLN A 163 -11.35 -17.51 -35.11
CA GLN A 163 -12.04 -18.32 -36.12
C GLN A 163 -10.99 -19.18 -36.83
N MET A 164 -10.83 -20.42 -36.37
CA MET A 164 -9.98 -21.39 -37.05
C MET A 164 -10.63 -21.72 -38.40
N ASN A 165 -9.84 -21.63 -39.47
CA ASN A 165 -10.31 -21.99 -40.81
C ASN A 165 -10.77 -23.45 -40.80
N LYS A 166 -11.98 -23.72 -41.29
CA LYS A 166 -12.53 -25.09 -41.35
C LYS A 166 -11.65 -26.04 -42.16
N ALA A 167 -10.97 -25.52 -43.19
CA ALA A 167 -10.00 -26.30 -43.96
C ALA A 167 -8.83 -26.79 -43.09
N ILE A 168 -8.38 -25.97 -42.14
CA ILE A 168 -7.32 -26.36 -41.19
C ILE A 168 -7.85 -27.45 -40.25
N LEU A 169 -9.09 -27.36 -39.76
CA LEU A 169 -9.71 -28.39 -38.90
C LEU A 169 -9.84 -29.74 -39.61
N GLU A 170 -10.24 -29.75 -40.89
CA GLU A 170 -10.34 -30.96 -41.70
C GLU A 170 -8.96 -31.56 -41.99
N GLU A 171 -7.94 -30.69 -42.13
CA GLU A 171 -6.54 -31.08 -42.32
C GLU A 171 -5.94 -31.72 -41.05
N TRP A 172 -6.30 -31.24 -39.85
CA TRP A 172 -5.92 -31.88 -38.58
C TRP A 172 -6.51 -33.29 -38.42
N ASP A 173 -7.79 -33.48 -38.74
CA ASP A 173 -8.47 -34.79 -38.65
C ASP A 173 -7.91 -35.78 -39.70
N THR A 174 -7.42 -35.29 -40.85
CA THR A 174 -6.70 -36.11 -41.82
C THR A 174 -5.27 -36.42 -41.37
N ILE A 175 -4.57 -35.48 -40.75
CA ILE A 175 -3.22 -35.70 -40.16
C ILE A 175 -3.30 -36.73 -39.02
N GLU A 176 -4.32 -36.68 -38.16
CA GLU A 176 -4.50 -37.63 -37.06
C GLU A 176 -4.77 -39.05 -37.57
N LYS A 177 -5.66 -39.20 -38.57
CA LYS A 177 -5.89 -40.49 -39.24
C LYS A 177 -4.65 -41.00 -39.95
N ALA A 178 -3.89 -40.12 -40.60
CA ALA A 178 -2.63 -40.47 -41.25
C ALA A 178 -1.56 -40.90 -40.24
N ALA A 179 -1.48 -40.26 -39.06
CA ALA A 179 -0.55 -40.61 -38.00
C ALA A 179 -0.83 -41.98 -37.38
N ILE A 180 -2.12 -42.35 -37.24
CA ILE A 180 -2.54 -43.70 -36.84
C ILE A 180 -2.10 -44.73 -37.89
N ILE A 181 -2.30 -44.43 -39.18
CA ILE A 181 -1.89 -45.31 -40.29
C ILE A 181 -0.35 -45.43 -40.36
N LEU A 182 0.39 -44.37 -40.01
CA LEU A 182 1.86 -44.36 -40.00
C LEU A 182 2.47 -45.07 -38.78
N GLY A 183 1.65 -45.57 -37.84
CA GLY A 183 2.10 -46.28 -36.64
C GLY A 183 2.68 -45.39 -35.55
N ALA A 184 2.49 -44.07 -35.62
CA ALA A 184 2.99 -43.13 -34.61
C ALA A 184 2.18 -43.12 -33.30
N SER A 185 1.08 -43.89 -33.23
CA SER A 185 0.10 -43.88 -32.12
C SER A 185 0.14 -45.15 -31.24
N ASP A 186 0.86 -46.20 -31.64
CA ASP A 186 0.90 -47.46 -30.87
C ASP A 186 1.62 -47.32 -29.51
N GLU A 187 2.50 -46.33 -29.33
CA GLU A 187 3.24 -46.14 -28.08
C GLU A 187 2.38 -45.69 -26.88
N LEU A 188 1.17 -45.17 -27.10
CA LEU A 188 0.29 -44.65 -26.03
C LEU A 188 -0.85 -45.62 -25.63
N GLN A 189 -1.21 -46.58 -26.47
CA GLN A 189 -2.27 -47.55 -26.14
C GLN A 189 -1.78 -48.70 -25.27
N ASP A 190 -0.50 -49.07 -25.33
CA ASP A 190 0.05 -50.16 -24.54
C ASP A 190 0.17 -49.85 -23.04
N VAL A 191 0.24 -48.56 -22.66
CA VAL A 191 0.31 -48.16 -21.24
C VAL A 191 -1.02 -48.40 -20.51
N TYR A 192 -2.16 -48.30 -21.21
CA TYR A 192 -3.49 -48.47 -20.60
C TYR A 192 -4.00 -49.92 -20.60
N ARG A 193 -3.32 -50.85 -21.28
CA ARG A 193 -3.73 -52.27 -21.34
C ARG A 193 -3.18 -53.13 -20.20
N ILE A 194 -2.22 -52.62 -19.43
CA ILE A 194 -1.56 -53.35 -18.33
C ILE A 194 -2.37 -53.31 -17.01
N VAL A 195 -3.37 -52.41 -16.88
CA VAL A 195 -4.08 -52.20 -15.60
C VAL A 195 -5.36 -53.05 -15.43
N ILE A 196 -5.73 -53.87 -16.42
CA ILE A 196 -6.87 -54.78 -16.29
C ILE A 196 -6.44 -56.20 -16.65
N ARG A 197 -5.77 -56.88 -15.71
CA ARG A 197 -5.71 -58.33 -15.65
C ARG A 197 -5.83 -58.81 -14.22
#